data_AF-A0A3R6YU58-F1
#
_entry.id   AF-A0A3R6YU58-F1
#
_cell.length_a   1.000
_cell.length_b   1.000
_cell.length_c   1.000
_cell.angle_alpha   90.00
_cell.angle_beta   90.00
_cell.angle_gamma   90.00
#
_symmetry.space_group_name_H-M   'P 1'
#
loop_
_entity.id
_entity.type
_entity.pdbx_description
1 polymer ?
#
loop_
_entity_poly.entity_id
_entity_poly.type
_entity_poly.pdbx_seq_one_letter_code
_entity_poly.pdbx_strand_id
1 'polypeptide(L)'
;MRKVSRRVSATTAWLTALFRFPTFTLATTRHVISTLYYATICAMYHWATPKDLRSFQAFAPAYVGPIMGALAAMHAYELARMYRRAYCVAPSVRRRVSVGPPSPLNGYLTPAAQLGVFHSIDVVCQSYQAYRMSYYLVDRRYAFTFATVVSAYCFITPWFLFAKHAVARRLLVLLLNNCFGFVLNSVFPIAVFMFQALQLVILDRKLQNDYMVVTVRFLVGRYLMVTSPTDLISKIAMQCSSCVSIRRLVQSVPNPMPK
;
A
#
# COMPACT_ATOMS: atom_id res chain seq x y z
N MET A 1 10.63 -43.98 -1.01
CA MET A 1 11.20 -42.62 -0.88
C MET A 1 10.73 -41.97 0.42
N ARG A 2 11.59 -41.93 1.46
CA ARG A 2 11.29 -41.26 2.74
C ARG A 2 11.25 -39.75 2.53
N LYS A 3 10.12 -39.10 2.82
CA LYS A 3 10.05 -37.64 2.95
C LYS A 3 10.90 -37.24 4.17
N VAL A 4 12.11 -36.76 3.90
CA VAL A 4 12.94 -36.10 4.91
C VAL A 4 12.19 -34.86 5.36
N SER A 5 11.57 -34.93 6.53
CA SER A 5 11.03 -33.78 7.24
C SER A 5 12.22 -32.88 7.62
N ARG A 6 12.50 -31.86 6.81
CA ARG A 6 13.49 -30.81 7.16
C ARG A 6 13.01 -30.18 8.47
N ARG A 7 13.68 -30.49 9.59
CA ARG A 7 13.49 -29.77 10.85
C ARG A 7 13.78 -28.30 10.57
N VAL A 8 12.77 -27.45 10.76
CA VAL A 8 12.96 -25.99 10.72
C VAL A 8 13.91 -25.64 11.86
N SER A 9 15.04 -24.98 11.54
CA SER A 9 16.00 -24.54 12.56
C SER A 9 15.30 -23.71 13.64
N ALA A 10 15.65 -23.92 14.91
CA ALA A 10 15.06 -23.21 16.05
C ALA A 10 15.14 -21.67 15.87
N THR A 11 16.23 -21.18 15.26
CA THR A 11 16.42 -19.76 14.91
C THR A 11 15.37 -19.25 13.92
N THR A 12 15.02 -20.07 12.92
CA THR A 12 13.99 -19.73 11.94
C THR A 12 12.61 -19.68 12.60
N ALA A 13 12.30 -20.61 13.50
CA ALA A 13 11.04 -20.61 14.24
C ALA A 13 10.90 -19.37 15.14
N TRP A 14 11.97 -19.01 15.85
CA TRP A 14 12.01 -17.84 16.74
C TRP A 14 11.87 -16.52 15.97
N LEU A 15 12.64 -16.33 14.89
CA LEU A 15 12.53 -15.13 14.03
C LEU A 15 11.11 -14.96 13.47
N THR A 16 10.50 -16.07 13.05
CA THR A 16 9.15 -16.04 12.49
C THR A 16 8.10 -15.69 13.54
N ALA A 17 8.26 -16.16 14.79
CA ALA A 17 7.42 -15.77 15.90
C ALA A 17 7.56 -14.28 16.23
N LEU A 18 8.79 -13.74 16.20
CA LEU A 18 9.09 -12.33 16.45
C LEU A 18 8.42 -11.40 15.43
N PHE A 19 8.53 -11.71 14.13
CA PHE A 19 7.95 -10.90 13.06
C PHE A 19 6.44 -11.04 12.89
N ARG A 20 5.80 -11.95 13.64
CA ARG A 20 4.38 -12.28 13.47
C ARG A 20 3.46 -11.13 13.81
N PHE A 21 3.57 -10.60 15.02
CA PHE A 21 2.71 -9.51 15.48
C PHE A 21 2.91 -8.26 14.61
N PRO A 22 4.15 -7.78 14.34
CA PRO A 22 4.38 -6.65 13.44
C PRO A 22 3.79 -6.85 12.05
N THR A 23 3.95 -8.06 11.48
CA THR A 23 3.43 -8.39 10.14
C THR A 23 1.89 -8.30 10.10
N PHE A 24 1.22 -8.91 11.08
CA PHE A 24 -0.25 -8.95 11.08
C PHE A 24 -0.86 -7.57 11.35
N THR A 25 -0.26 -6.81 12.27
CA THR A 25 -0.66 -5.44 12.58
C THR A 25 -0.46 -4.53 11.37
N LEU A 26 0.70 -4.58 10.72
CA LEU A 26 0.97 -3.80 9.50
C LEU A 26 0.02 -4.16 8.37
N ALA A 27 -0.19 -5.46 8.11
CA ALA A 27 -1.08 -5.94 7.06
C ALA A 27 -2.53 -5.48 7.30
N THR A 28 -3.03 -5.65 8.52
CA THR A 28 -4.39 -5.22 8.92
C THR A 28 -4.55 -3.72 8.75
N THR A 29 -3.65 -2.95 9.34
CA THR A 29 -3.67 -1.48 9.32
C THR A 29 -3.65 -0.97 7.89
N ARG A 30 -2.77 -1.52 7.06
CA ARG A 30 -2.65 -1.14 5.65
C ARG A 30 -3.91 -1.43 4.85
N HIS A 31 -4.48 -2.63 4.96
CA HIS A 31 -5.72 -2.97 4.24
C HIS A 31 -6.90 -2.11 4.68
N VAL A 32 -7.10 -1.91 5.99
CA VAL A 32 -8.18 -1.07 6.52
C VAL A 32 -8.06 0.36 6.01
N ILE A 33 -6.88 0.96 6.14
CA ILE A 33 -6.65 2.35 5.76
C ILE A 33 -6.77 2.52 4.23
N SER A 34 -6.20 1.61 3.43
CA SER A 34 -6.37 1.65 1.98
C SER A 34 -7.85 1.50 1.57
N THR A 35 -8.61 0.59 2.20
CA THR A 35 -10.04 0.45 1.93
C THR A 35 -10.79 1.76 2.21
N LEU A 36 -10.59 2.36 3.38
CA LEU A 36 -11.24 3.63 3.75
C LEU A 36 -10.84 4.76 2.80
N TYR A 37 -9.56 4.86 2.47
CA TYR A 37 -9.04 5.88 1.56
C TYR A 37 -9.69 5.78 0.18
N TYR A 38 -9.61 4.61 -0.47
CA TYR A 38 -10.15 4.43 -1.82
C TYR A 38 -11.68 4.46 -1.87
N ALA A 39 -12.36 4.02 -0.80
CA ALA A 39 -13.81 4.20 -0.66
C ALA A 39 -14.18 5.69 -0.58
N THR A 40 -13.41 6.48 0.16
CA THR A 40 -13.63 7.93 0.25
C THR A 40 -13.42 8.61 -1.10
N ILE A 41 -12.34 8.29 -1.82
CA ILE A 41 -12.11 8.82 -3.16
C ILE A 41 -13.24 8.40 -4.12
N CYS A 42 -13.68 7.14 -4.07
CA CYS A 42 -14.82 6.66 -4.87
C CYS A 42 -16.09 7.48 -4.57
N ALA A 43 -16.38 7.73 -3.29
CA ALA A 43 -17.53 8.54 -2.88
C ALA A 43 -17.40 9.99 -3.35
N MET A 44 -16.19 10.58 -3.30
CA MET A 44 -15.94 11.91 -3.84
C MET A 44 -16.22 11.97 -5.35
N TYR A 45 -15.81 10.98 -6.14
CA TYR A 45 -16.15 10.92 -7.56
C TYR A 45 -17.65 10.77 -7.82
N HIS A 46 -18.36 10.09 -6.92
CA HIS A 46 -19.80 9.85 -7.06
C HIS A 46 -20.65 11.07 -6.67
N TRP A 47 -20.22 11.82 -5.65
CA TRP A 47 -20.97 12.98 -5.13
C TRP A 47 -20.50 14.33 -5.65
N ALA A 48 -19.31 14.41 -6.25
CA ALA A 48 -18.81 15.67 -6.82
C ALA A 48 -19.66 16.11 -8.02
N THR A 49 -19.94 17.42 -8.09
CA THR A 49 -20.64 17.95 -9.26
C THR A 49 -19.72 17.96 -10.48
N PRO A 50 -20.26 17.95 -11.72
CA PRO A 50 -19.45 18.05 -12.92
C PRO A 50 -18.55 19.30 -12.96
N LYS A 51 -18.97 20.39 -12.30
CA LYS A 51 -18.18 21.63 -12.18
C LYS A 51 -16.97 21.40 -11.27
N ASP A 52 -17.15 20.74 -10.14
CA ASP A 52 -16.07 20.43 -9.20
C ASP A 52 -15.03 19.49 -9.84
N LEU A 53 -15.50 18.43 -10.51
CA LEU A 53 -14.64 17.47 -11.21
C LEU A 53 -13.79 18.13 -12.31
N ARG A 54 -14.37 19.07 -13.08
CA ARG A 54 -13.61 19.85 -14.07
C ARG A 54 -12.59 20.77 -13.40
N SER A 55 -12.97 21.39 -12.29
CA SER A 55 -12.09 22.30 -11.56
C SER A 55 -10.87 21.54 -11.00
N PHE A 56 -11.07 20.32 -10.51
CA PHE A 56 -10.01 19.41 -10.10
C PHE A 56 -9.27 18.69 -11.25
N GLN A 57 -9.60 19.01 -12.50
CA GLN A 57 -8.99 18.38 -13.69
C GLN A 57 -9.11 16.85 -13.67
N ALA A 58 -10.22 16.32 -13.15
CA ALA A 58 -10.43 14.89 -13.01
C ALA A 58 -10.47 14.21 -14.39
N PHE A 59 -9.56 13.28 -14.60
CA PHE A 59 -9.48 12.44 -15.79
C PHE A 59 -10.61 11.41 -15.77
N ALA A 60 -11.41 11.35 -16.84
CA ALA A 60 -12.39 10.29 -17.09
C ALA A 60 -13.20 9.86 -15.83
N PRO A 61 -13.89 10.79 -15.13
CA PRO A 61 -14.44 10.54 -13.79
C PRO A 61 -15.47 9.40 -13.74
N ALA A 62 -16.21 9.19 -14.83
CA ALA A 62 -17.17 8.10 -14.99
C ALA A 62 -16.53 6.70 -14.83
N TYR A 63 -15.25 6.55 -15.18
CA TYR A 63 -14.52 5.28 -15.08
C TYR A 63 -13.60 5.25 -13.86
N VAL A 64 -12.96 6.37 -13.53
CA VAL A 64 -12.03 6.43 -12.39
C VAL A 64 -12.74 6.16 -11.07
N GLY A 65 -13.94 6.72 -10.85
CA GLY A 65 -14.71 6.49 -9.61
C GLY A 65 -14.92 4.99 -9.34
N PRO A 66 -15.54 4.24 -10.27
CA PRO A 66 -15.69 2.78 -10.17
C PRO A 66 -14.36 2.03 -9.98
N ILE A 67 -13.28 2.43 -10.65
CA ILE A 67 -11.96 1.80 -10.49
C ILE A 67 -11.45 1.99 -9.05
N MET A 68 -11.62 3.17 -8.46
CA MET A 68 -11.26 3.42 -7.06
C MET A 68 -12.11 2.57 -6.11
N GLY A 69 -13.40 2.41 -6.39
CA GLY A 69 -14.28 1.48 -5.67
C GLY A 69 -13.80 0.03 -5.77
N ALA A 70 -13.37 -0.42 -6.94
CA ALA A 70 -12.81 -1.76 -7.15
C ALA A 70 -11.51 -1.97 -6.36
N LEU A 71 -10.63 -0.96 -6.28
CA LEU A 71 -9.44 -0.99 -5.42
C LEU A 71 -9.82 -1.10 -3.94
N ALA A 72 -10.83 -0.35 -3.48
CA ALA A 72 -11.33 -0.44 -2.10
C ALA A 72 -11.85 -1.85 -1.77
N ALA A 73 -12.66 -2.42 -2.67
CA ALA A 73 -13.18 -3.78 -2.56
C ALA A 73 -12.07 -4.84 -2.56
N MET A 74 -11.02 -4.64 -3.38
CA MET A 74 -9.84 -5.52 -3.40
C MET A 74 -9.15 -5.57 -2.03
N HIS A 75 -8.92 -4.42 -1.38
CA HIS A 75 -8.32 -4.39 -0.05
C HIS A 75 -9.24 -5.00 1.02
N ALA A 76 -10.55 -4.77 0.94
CA ALA A 76 -11.53 -5.36 1.87
C ALA A 76 -11.59 -6.88 1.73
N TYR A 77 -11.58 -7.38 0.49
CA TYR A 77 -11.52 -8.81 0.18
C TYR A 77 -10.25 -9.44 0.75
N GLU A 78 -9.09 -8.81 0.56
CA GLU A 78 -7.83 -9.32 1.08
C GLU A 78 -7.76 -9.33 2.61
N LEU A 79 -8.33 -8.32 3.25
CA LEU A 79 -8.51 -8.28 4.70
C LEU A 79 -9.36 -9.47 5.18
N ALA A 80 -10.55 -9.65 4.60
CA ALA A 80 -11.46 -10.73 4.94
C ALA A 80 -10.82 -12.10 4.70
N ARG A 81 -10.09 -12.26 3.59
CA ARG A 81 -9.34 -13.48 3.26
C ARG A 81 -8.23 -13.75 4.27
N MET A 82 -7.50 -12.73 4.70
CA MET A 82 -6.46 -12.84 5.72
C MET A 82 -7.03 -13.31 7.06
N TYR A 83 -8.11 -12.69 7.53
CA TYR A 83 -8.80 -13.09 8.76
C TYR A 83 -9.40 -14.49 8.67
N ARG A 84 -10.10 -14.83 7.59
CA ARG A 84 -10.64 -16.18 7.36
C ARG A 84 -9.55 -17.25 7.43
N ARG A 85 -8.39 -17.00 6.81
CA ARG A 85 -7.24 -17.91 6.85
C ARG A 85 -6.55 -17.95 8.21
N ALA A 86 -6.69 -16.92 9.04
CA ALA A 86 -6.11 -16.86 10.37
C ALA A 86 -6.94 -17.58 11.42
N TYR A 87 -8.27 -17.45 11.35
CA TYR A 87 -9.18 -17.87 12.41
C TYR A 87 -10.13 -19.02 12.04
N CYS A 88 -10.46 -19.21 10.76
CA CYS A 88 -11.53 -20.13 10.35
C CYS A 88 -11.04 -21.42 9.66
N VAL A 89 -9.79 -21.46 9.17
CA VAL A 89 -9.29 -22.61 8.39
C VAL A 89 -8.45 -23.54 9.27
N ALA A 90 -8.88 -24.80 9.38
CA ALA A 90 -8.17 -25.85 10.12
C ALA A 90 -6.69 -25.97 9.68
N PRO A 91 -5.74 -26.22 10.61
CA PRO A 91 -4.31 -26.27 10.32
C PRO A 91 -3.91 -27.26 9.21
N SER A 92 -4.65 -28.36 9.06
CA SER A 92 -4.43 -29.42 8.07
C SER A 92 -4.76 -29.00 6.63
N VAL A 93 -5.90 -28.34 6.42
CA VAL A 93 -6.32 -27.78 5.12
C VAL A 93 -5.46 -26.58 4.74
N ARG A 94 -5.04 -25.81 5.75
CA ARG A 94 -4.18 -24.62 5.61
C ARG A 94 -2.84 -24.91 4.95
N ARG A 95 -2.21 -26.05 5.27
CA ARG A 95 -0.92 -26.46 4.69
C ARG A 95 -1.04 -26.83 3.20
N ARG A 96 -2.23 -27.25 2.74
CA ARG A 96 -2.55 -27.51 1.33
C ARG A 96 -2.92 -26.24 0.56
N VAL A 97 -3.61 -25.29 1.20
CA VAL A 97 -4.09 -24.02 0.60
C VAL A 97 -3.06 -22.87 0.70
N SER A 98 -1.98 -23.05 1.48
CA SER A 98 -0.86 -22.09 1.59
C SER A 98 -0.08 -21.94 0.27
N VAL A 99 -0.27 -22.86 -0.68
CA VAL A 99 0.09 -22.62 -2.08
C VAL A 99 -0.99 -21.71 -2.64
N GLY A 100 -0.84 -20.39 -2.43
CA GLY A 100 -1.62 -19.44 -3.21
C GLY A 100 -1.44 -19.71 -4.71
N PRO A 101 -2.35 -19.23 -5.57
CA PRO A 101 -2.17 -19.36 -7.01
C PRO A 101 -0.75 -18.91 -7.35
N PRO A 102 0.04 -19.74 -8.08
CA PRO A 102 1.38 -19.35 -8.47
C PRO A 102 1.28 -18.01 -9.16
N SER A 103 2.19 -17.09 -8.82
CA SER A 103 2.34 -15.88 -9.62
C SER A 103 2.45 -16.32 -11.07
N PRO A 104 1.77 -15.70 -12.04
CA PRO A 104 1.94 -16.05 -13.45
C PRO A 104 3.41 -15.96 -13.88
N LEU A 105 4.22 -15.17 -13.14
CA LEU A 105 5.67 -15.03 -13.30
C LEU A 105 6.51 -16.15 -12.68
N ASN A 106 5.92 -17.13 -11.99
CA ASN A 106 6.67 -18.24 -11.36
C ASN A 106 7.31 -19.18 -12.39
N GLY A 107 6.80 -19.23 -13.62
CA GLY A 107 7.41 -19.98 -14.72
C GLY A 107 8.61 -19.27 -15.36
N TYR A 108 8.71 -17.94 -15.21
CA TYR A 108 9.65 -17.12 -15.98
C TYR A 108 10.73 -16.43 -15.12
N LEU A 109 10.45 -16.14 -13.85
CA LEU A 109 11.33 -15.35 -12.99
C LEU A 109 11.59 -16.04 -11.65
N THR A 110 12.85 -16.00 -11.20
CA THR A 110 13.21 -16.45 -9.85
C THR A 110 12.53 -15.57 -8.78
N PRO A 111 12.27 -16.08 -7.57
CA PRO A 111 11.63 -15.30 -6.51
C PRO A 111 12.36 -13.99 -6.14
N ALA A 112 13.69 -13.95 -6.30
CA ALA A 112 14.50 -12.77 -6.10
C ALA A 112 14.32 -11.75 -7.24
N ALA A 113 14.31 -12.21 -8.50
CA ALA A 113 14.06 -11.35 -9.66
C ALA A 113 12.65 -10.75 -9.62
N GLN A 114 11.64 -11.54 -9.23
CA GLN A 114 10.29 -11.02 -9.03
C GLN A 114 10.24 -9.90 -7.98
N LEU A 115 10.94 -10.08 -6.85
CA LEU A 115 11.00 -9.06 -5.80
C LEU A 115 11.67 -7.78 -6.31
N GLY A 116 12.75 -7.91 -7.08
CA GLY A 116 13.41 -6.77 -7.73
C GLY A 116 12.47 -6.04 -8.69
N VAL A 117 11.74 -6.77 -9.55
CA VAL A 117 10.78 -6.16 -10.49
C VAL A 117 9.66 -5.41 -9.76
N PHE A 118 9.04 -6.02 -8.74
CA PHE A 118 8.00 -5.34 -7.95
C PHE A 118 8.53 -4.09 -7.25
N HIS A 119 9.74 -4.19 -6.67
CA HIS A 119 10.39 -3.04 -6.05
C HIS A 119 10.68 -1.92 -7.06
N SER A 120 11.20 -2.25 -8.25
CA SER A 120 11.44 -1.25 -9.30
C SER A 120 10.16 -0.58 -9.78
N ILE A 121 9.08 -1.34 -9.98
CA ILE A 121 7.76 -0.78 -10.33
C ILE A 121 7.29 0.17 -9.23
N ASP A 122 7.37 -0.25 -7.96
CA ASP A 122 6.97 0.58 -6.83
C ASP A 122 7.80 1.87 -6.76
N VAL A 123 9.13 1.79 -6.94
CA VAL A 123 10.02 2.96 -6.94
C VAL A 123 9.72 3.92 -8.09
N VAL A 124 9.51 3.42 -9.31
CA VAL A 124 9.16 4.27 -10.47
C VAL A 124 7.82 4.97 -10.24
N CYS A 125 6.81 4.23 -9.80
CA CYS A 125 5.49 4.80 -9.51
C CYS A 125 5.54 5.80 -8.35
N GLN A 126 6.27 5.50 -7.28
CA GLN A 126 6.46 6.42 -6.15
C GLN A 126 7.27 7.67 -6.52
N SER A 127 8.25 7.54 -7.41
CA SER A 127 9.02 8.69 -7.92
C SER A 127 8.12 9.61 -8.75
N TYR A 128 7.26 9.04 -9.58
CA TYR A 128 6.22 9.80 -10.30
C TYR A 128 5.28 10.51 -9.31
N GLN A 129 4.82 9.81 -8.27
CA GLN A 129 3.99 10.42 -7.23
C GLN A 129 4.75 11.51 -6.44
N ALA A 130 6.06 11.38 -6.23
CA ALA A 130 6.90 12.39 -5.60
C ALA A 130 6.96 13.67 -6.43
N TYR A 131 7.18 13.52 -7.74
CA TYR A 131 7.18 14.63 -8.69
C TYR A 131 5.81 15.35 -8.72
N ARG A 132 4.72 14.58 -8.78
CA ARG A 132 3.37 15.13 -8.66
C ARG A 132 3.19 15.90 -7.35
N MET A 133 3.62 15.30 -6.25
CA MET A 133 3.52 15.91 -4.93
C MET A 133 4.31 17.22 -4.85
N SER A 134 5.53 17.28 -5.40
CA SER A 134 6.32 18.52 -5.42
C SER A 134 5.70 19.62 -6.28
N TYR A 135 4.90 19.25 -7.29
CA TYR A 135 4.17 20.20 -8.11
C TYR A 135 2.91 20.77 -7.42
N TYR A 136 2.18 19.94 -6.68
CA TYR A 136 0.90 20.33 -6.06
C TYR A 136 1.01 20.78 -4.60
N LEU A 137 2.08 20.44 -3.89
CA LEU A 137 2.30 20.93 -2.53
C LEU A 137 2.79 22.37 -2.52
N VAL A 138 2.05 23.22 -1.82
CA VAL A 138 2.46 24.60 -1.55
C VAL A 138 3.54 24.67 -0.47
N ASP A 139 3.46 23.81 0.56
CA ASP A 139 4.46 23.77 1.62
C ASP A 139 5.61 22.79 1.29
N ARG A 140 6.80 23.37 1.15
CA ARG A 140 8.06 22.70 0.82
C ARG A 140 8.49 21.66 1.87
N ARG A 141 8.05 21.79 3.13
CA ARG A 141 8.36 20.85 4.21
C ARG A 141 7.77 19.47 3.96
N TYR A 142 6.53 19.40 3.49
CA TYR A 142 5.90 18.13 3.14
C TYR A 142 6.59 17.50 1.94
N ALA A 143 6.94 18.28 0.92
CA ALA A 143 7.63 17.77 -0.28
C ALA A 143 9.01 17.20 0.08
N PHE A 144 9.76 17.91 0.93
CA PHE A 144 11.05 17.45 1.45
C PHE A 144 10.93 16.18 2.28
N THR A 145 9.93 16.10 3.17
CA THR A 145 9.67 14.91 3.99
C THR A 145 9.34 13.70 3.11
N PHE A 146 8.48 13.88 2.10
CA PHE A 146 8.15 12.82 1.16
C PHE A 146 9.37 12.32 0.39
N ALA A 147 10.14 13.23 -0.19
CA ALA A 147 11.36 12.90 -0.93
C ALA A 147 12.37 12.16 -0.05
N THR A 148 12.55 12.60 1.21
CA THR A 148 13.43 11.94 2.17
C THR A 148 13.00 10.50 2.45
N VAL A 149 11.69 10.25 2.63
CA VAL A 149 11.16 8.90 2.84
C VAL A 149 11.32 8.03 1.59
N VAL A 150 11.10 8.58 0.39
CA VAL A 150 11.34 7.87 -0.89
C VAL A 150 12.82 7.51 -1.04
N SER A 151 13.74 8.45 -0.78
CA SER A 151 15.17 8.19 -0.82
C SER A 151 15.58 7.11 0.20
N ALA A 152 15.09 7.22 1.43
CA ALA A 152 15.32 6.20 2.46
C ALA A 152 14.82 4.82 2.00
N TYR A 153 13.62 4.75 1.42
CA TYR A 153 13.07 3.50 0.87
C TYR A 153 13.97 2.89 -0.21
N CYS A 154 14.52 3.72 -1.11
CA CYS A 154 15.42 3.28 -2.19
C CYS A 154 16.78 2.80 -1.68
N PHE A 155 17.33 3.37 -0.60
CA PHE A 155 18.63 2.96 -0.05
C PHE A 155 18.52 1.80 0.94
N ILE A 156 17.52 1.84 1.80
CA ILE A 156 17.37 0.88 2.90
C ILE A 156 16.95 -0.49 2.36
N THR A 157 16.00 -0.54 1.42
CA THR A 157 15.45 -1.82 0.92
C THR A 157 16.52 -2.70 0.25
N PRO A 158 17.41 -2.18 -0.62
CA PRO A 158 18.51 -2.96 -1.19
C PRO A 158 19.59 -3.33 -0.17
N TRP A 159 19.86 -2.50 0.85
CA TRP A 159 20.86 -2.80 1.88
C TRP A 159 20.56 -4.11 2.61
N PHE A 160 19.28 -4.38 2.87
CA PHE A 160 18.85 -5.63 3.51
C PHE A 160 18.98 -6.87 2.61
N LEU A 161 19.23 -6.72 1.30
CA LEU A 161 19.53 -7.85 0.42
C LEU A 161 20.87 -8.53 0.75
N PHE A 162 21.77 -7.83 1.46
CA PHE A 162 23.06 -8.34 1.91
C PHE A 162 23.01 -9.10 3.24
N ALA A 163 21.84 -9.25 3.87
CA ALA A 163 21.70 -10.00 5.11
C ALA A 163 22.03 -11.51 4.91
N LYS A 164 22.91 -12.05 5.77
CA LYS A 164 23.45 -13.42 5.67
C LYS A 164 22.38 -14.52 5.76
N HIS A 165 21.31 -14.31 6.54
CA HIS A 165 20.27 -15.31 6.74
C HIS A 165 19.12 -15.15 5.74
N ALA A 166 18.98 -16.09 4.79
CA ALA A 166 18.04 -16.00 3.67
C ALA A 166 16.56 -15.75 4.08
N VAL A 167 16.12 -16.36 5.19
CA VAL A 167 14.74 -16.16 5.70
C VAL A 167 14.55 -14.77 6.32
N ALA A 168 15.52 -14.31 7.12
CA ALA A 168 15.45 -13.01 7.76
C ALA A 168 15.51 -11.90 6.72
N ARG A 169 16.39 -12.05 5.72
CA ARG A 169 16.47 -11.20 4.54
C ARG A 169 15.12 -11.04 3.86
N ARG A 170 14.45 -12.16 3.53
CA ARG A 170 13.17 -12.13 2.83
C ARG A 170 12.08 -11.44 3.66
N LEU A 171 12.00 -11.75 4.95
CA LEU A 171 11.01 -11.14 5.86
C LEU A 171 11.26 -9.64 6.04
N LEU A 172 12.51 -9.23 6.27
CA LEU A 172 12.90 -7.83 6.45
C LEU A 172 12.62 -7.01 5.20
N VAL A 173 13.03 -7.50 4.02
CA VAL A 173 12.80 -6.78 2.77
C VAL A 173 11.30 -6.64 2.50
N LEU A 174 10.52 -7.70 2.68
CA LEU A 174 9.06 -7.62 2.53
C LEU A 174 8.43 -6.69 3.57
N LEU A 175 8.88 -6.71 4.81
CA LEU A 175 8.34 -5.86 5.88
C LEU A 175 8.64 -4.38 5.61
N LEU A 176 9.88 -4.06 5.25
CA LEU A 176 10.29 -2.69 4.94
C LEU A 176 9.61 -2.17 3.67
N ASN A 177 9.55 -2.98 2.61
CA ASN A 177 8.81 -2.64 1.40
C ASN A 177 7.35 -2.33 1.71
N ASN A 178 6.74 -3.13 2.59
CA ASN A 178 5.38 -2.87 3.03
C ASN A 178 5.24 -1.66 3.96
N CYS A 179 6.23 -1.38 4.81
CA CYS A 179 6.20 -0.24 5.73
C CYS A 179 6.37 1.08 4.97
N PHE A 180 7.43 1.22 4.17
CA PHE A 180 7.67 2.42 3.39
C PHE A 180 6.57 2.64 2.35
N GLY A 181 6.16 1.58 1.63
CA GLY A 181 5.04 1.68 0.70
C GLY A 181 3.73 2.08 1.38
N PHE A 182 3.51 1.69 2.65
CA PHE A 182 2.34 2.13 3.40
C PHE A 182 2.40 3.61 3.78
N VAL A 183 3.56 4.06 4.28
CA VAL A 183 3.78 5.46 4.63
C VAL A 183 3.57 6.34 3.41
N LEU A 184 4.22 6.01 2.30
CA LEU A 184 4.20 6.81 1.08
C LEU A 184 2.82 6.83 0.39
N ASN A 185 2.11 5.70 0.36
CA ASN A 185 0.90 5.58 -0.45
C ASN A 185 -0.39 5.85 0.32
N SER A 186 -0.37 5.75 1.65
CA SER A 186 -1.57 5.81 2.48
C SER A 186 -1.45 6.82 3.60
N VAL A 187 -0.45 6.68 4.48
CA VAL A 187 -0.33 7.56 5.66
C VAL A 187 -0.09 9.00 5.25
N PHE A 188 0.85 9.21 4.33
CA PHE A 188 1.25 10.55 3.93
C PHE A 188 0.13 11.29 3.18
N PRO A 189 -0.55 10.69 2.18
CA PRO A 189 -1.73 11.32 1.58
C PRO A 189 -2.85 11.61 2.59
N ILE A 190 -3.10 10.72 3.56
CA ILE A 190 -4.14 10.95 4.58
C ILE A 190 -3.76 12.09 5.53
N ALA A 191 -2.54 12.06 6.07
CA ALA A 191 -2.08 13.05 7.04
C ALA A 191 -1.96 14.45 6.41
N VAL A 192 -1.48 14.54 5.17
CA VAL A 192 -1.29 15.84 4.52
C VAL A 192 -2.58 16.36 3.90
N PHE A 193 -3.41 15.51 3.31
CA PHE A 193 -4.54 15.98 2.51
C PHE A 193 -5.91 15.74 3.13
N MET A 194 -6.15 14.56 3.71
CA MET A 194 -7.45 14.25 4.31
C MET A 194 -7.65 14.98 5.63
N PHE A 195 -6.60 15.08 6.45
CA PHE A 195 -6.67 15.85 7.70
C PHE A 195 -6.92 17.34 7.42
N GLN A 196 -6.20 17.91 6.44
CA GLN A 196 -6.47 19.28 6.01
C GLN A 196 -7.92 19.41 5.51
N ALA A 197 -8.41 18.53 4.63
CA ALA A 197 -9.79 18.59 4.15
C ALA A 197 -10.84 18.51 5.29
N LEU A 198 -10.62 17.66 6.30
CA LEU A 198 -11.55 17.45 7.42
C LEU A 198 -11.64 18.66 8.37
N GLN A 199 -10.49 19.29 8.67
CA GLN A 199 -10.45 20.51 9.50
C GLN A 199 -11.34 21.64 8.95
N LEU A 200 -11.68 21.60 7.67
CA LEU A 200 -12.28 22.73 6.97
C LEU A 200 -13.78 22.56 6.74
N VAL A 201 -14.25 21.31 6.66
CA VAL A 201 -15.68 20.99 6.63
C VAL A 201 -16.28 21.13 8.02
N ILE A 202 -15.51 20.80 9.07
CA ILE A 202 -16.01 20.69 10.44
C ILE A 202 -15.65 21.91 11.29
N LEU A 203 -14.43 22.46 11.17
CA LEU A 203 -13.90 23.35 12.20
C LEU A 203 -14.12 24.85 11.93
N ASP A 204 -14.07 25.32 10.68
CA ASP A 204 -14.18 26.76 10.44
C ASP A 204 -14.71 27.16 9.05
N ARG A 205 -15.97 27.60 9.01
CA ARG A 205 -16.61 28.13 7.78
C ARG A 205 -16.00 29.48 7.37
N LYS A 206 -15.39 30.23 8.30
CA LYS A 206 -14.71 31.51 7.99
C LYS A 206 -13.46 31.33 7.12
N LEU A 207 -12.80 30.18 7.20
CA LEU A 207 -11.63 29.85 6.36
C LEU A 207 -11.98 29.62 4.88
N GLN A 208 -13.26 29.62 4.49
CA GLN A 208 -13.68 29.56 3.09
C GLN A 208 -13.50 30.89 2.35
N ASN A 209 -13.37 32.01 3.08
CA ASN A 209 -13.17 33.34 2.49
C ASN A 209 -11.70 33.71 2.25
N ASP A 210 -10.76 32.88 2.72
CA ASP A 210 -9.33 33.13 2.51
C ASP A 210 -8.87 32.46 1.20
N TYR A 211 -8.54 33.31 0.21
CA TYR A 211 -8.10 32.89 -1.12
C TYR A 211 -6.85 32.00 -1.09
N MET A 212 -5.92 32.23 -0.14
CA MET A 212 -4.69 31.45 0.00
C MET A 212 -5.03 30.02 0.42
N VAL A 213 -5.90 29.90 1.40
CA VAL A 213 -6.35 28.63 1.95
C VAL A 213 -7.21 27.85 0.94
N VAL A 214 -8.08 28.52 0.17
CA VAL A 214 -8.84 27.90 -0.92
C VAL A 214 -7.93 27.39 -2.03
N THR A 215 -6.90 28.15 -2.41
CA THR A 215 -5.96 27.77 -3.48
C THR A 215 -5.14 26.54 -3.09
N VAL A 216 -4.62 26.49 -1.86
CA VAL A 216 -3.90 25.32 -1.33
C VAL A 216 -4.80 24.07 -1.41
N ARG A 217 -6.05 24.16 -0.95
CA ARG A 217 -7.00 23.03 -1.01
C ARG A 217 -7.31 22.58 -2.42
N PHE A 218 -7.37 23.52 -3.36
CA PHE A 218 -7.66 23.21 -4.75
C PHE A 218 -6.53 22.42 -5.40
N LEU A 219 -5.27 22.79 -5.12
CA LEU A 219 -4.08 22.05 -5.52
C LEU A 219 -4.05 20.65 -4.87
N VAL A 220 -4.42 20.55 -3.59
CA VAL A 220 -4.58 19.27 -2.88
C VAL A 220 -5.64 18.39 -3.54
N GLY A 221 -6.82 18.95 -3.86
CA GLY A 221 -7.89 18.24 -4.55
C GLY A 221 -7.45 17.70 -5.91
N ARG A 222 -6.68 18.49 -6.67
CA ARG A 222 -6.07 18.07 -7.95
C ARG A 222 -5.05 16.95 -7.78
N TYR A 223 -4.33 16.88 -6.65
CA TYR A 223 -3.43 15.76 -6.38
C TYR A 223 -4.18 14.48 -6.01
N LEU A 224 -5.22 14.59 -5.18
CA LEU A 224 -6.02 13.46 -4.72
C LEU A 224 -6.80 12.82 -5.87
N MET A 225 -7.40 13.66 -6.73
CA MET A 225 -8.07 13.22 -7.94
C MET A 225 -7.06 12.69 -8.95
N VAL A 226 -7.50 11.71 -9.73
CA VAL A 226 -6.74 11.26 -10.89
C VAL A 226 -6.89 12.29 -11.98
N THR A 227 -5.79 12.92 -12.37
CA THR A 227 -5.79 13.96 -13.43
C THR A 227 -5.16 13.49 -14.73
N SER A 228 -4.56 12.30 -14.76
CA SER A 228 -3.97 11.72 -15.97
C SER A 228 -4.05 10.19 -16.00
N PRO A 229 -3.96 9.56 -17.18
CA PRO A 229 -3.87 8.11 -17.30
C PRO A 229 -2.65 7.53 -16.56
N THR A 230 -1.50 8.20 -16.63
CA THR A 230 -0.27 7.78 -15.95
C THR A 230 -0.45 7.76 -14.44
N ASP A 231 -1.18 8.73 -13.90
CA ASP A 231 -1.53 8.77 -12.48
C ASP A 231 -2.41 7.58 -12.09
N LEU A 232 -3.43 7.26 -12.89
CA LEU A 232 -4.27 6.10 -12.68
C LEU A 232 -3.47 4.79 -12.67
N ILE A 233 -2.63 4.60 -13.71
CA ILE A 233 -1.81 3.40 -13.86
C ILE A 233 -0.86 3.26 -12.67
N SER A 234 -0.21 4.35 -12.26
CA SER A 234 0.71 4.33 -11.11
C SER A 234 0.00 3.93 -9.82
N LYS A 235 -1.18 4.48 -9.54
CA LYS A 235 -1.98 4.12 -8.35
C LYS A 235 -2.40 2.65 -8.39
N ILE A 236 -2.91 2.15 -9.52
CA ILE A 236 -3.29 0.74 -9.69
C ILE A 236 -2.08 -0.18 -9.48
N ALA A 237 -0.95 0.10 -10.15
CA ALA A 237 0.26 -0.70 -10.08
C ALA A 237 0.77 -0.80 -8.63
N MET A 238 0.82 0.33 -7.92
CA MET A 238 1.25 0.40 -6.52
C MET A 238 0.33 -0.38 -5.58
N GLN A 239 -1.00 -0.33 -5.78
CA GLN A 239 -1.93 -1.09 -4.93
C GLN A 239 -1.92 -2.59 -5.23
N CYS A 240 -1.82 -2.98 -6.50
CA CYS A 240 -1.66 -4.38 -6.89
C CYS A 240 -0.35 -4.96 -6.33
N SER A 241 0.77 -4.25 -6.51
CA SER A 241 2.08 -4.63 -5.96
C SER A 241 2.02 -4.75 -4.44
N SER A 242 1.37 -3.79 -3.77
CA SER A 242 1.15 -3.82 -2.33
C SER A 242 0.36 -5.05 -1.88
N CYS A 243 -0.77 -5.35 -2.51
CA CYS A 243 -1.59 -6.51 -2.16
C CYS A 243 -0.80 -7.82 -2.32
N VAL A 244 -0.03 -7.95 -3.41
CA VAL A 244 0.84 -9.12 -3.62
C VAL A 244 1.93 -9.20 -2.55
N SER A 245 2.55 -8.08 -2.20
CA SER A 245 3.61 -8.01 -1.20
C SER A 245 3.11 -8.34 0.21
N ILE A 246 1.95 -7.84 0.62
CA ILE A 246 1.32 -8.18 1.92
C ILE A 246 0.95 -9.66 1.95
N ARG A 247 0.32 -10.18 0.88
CA ARG A 247 -0.01 -11.62 0.78
C ARG A 247 1.24 -12.49 0.97
N ARG A 248 2.35 -12.14 0.31
CA ARG A 248 3.63 -12.85 0.43
C ARG A 248 4.20 -12.75 1.84
N LEU A 249 4.11 -11.57 2.47
CA LEU A 249 4.58 -11.34 3.84
C LEU A 249 3.78 -12.18 4.86
N VAL A 250 2.45 -12.14 4.79
CA VAL A 250 1.57 -12.94 5.67
C VAL A 250 1.78 -14.44 5.45
N GLN A 251 2.01 -14.90 4.22
CA GLN A 251 2.29 -16.32 3.93
C GLN A 251 3.67 -16.76 4.42
N SER A 252 4.65 -15.85 4.50
CA SER A 252 5.98 -16.17 5.02
C SER A 252 6.03 -16.33 6.55
N VAL A 253 4.98 -15.93 7.27
CA VAL A 253 4.86 -16.07 8.72
C VAL A 253 3.76 -17.09 9.07
N PRO A 254 4.10 -18.29 9.58
CA PRO A 254 3.15 -19.20 10.24
C PRO A 254 2.27 -18.51 11.29
N ASN A 255 0.97 -18.77 11.18
CA ASN A 255 -0.09 -18.25 12.05
C ASN A 255 -0.44 -19.30 13.14
N PRO A 256 -1.24 -18.94 14.17
CA PRO A 256 -1.24 -19.63 15.46
C PRO A 256 -1.53 -21.13 15.36
N MET A 257 -0.88 -21.91 16.23
CA MET A 257 -1.54 -23.09 16.77
C MET A 257 -2.71 -22.62 17.64
N PRO A 258 -3.90 -23.24 17.54
CA PRO A 258 -4.95 -23.02 18.52
C PRO A 258 -4.41 -23.39 19.91
N LYS A 259 -4.79 -22.59 20.91
CA LYS A 259 -4.69 -23.00 22.32
C LYS A 259 -5.58 -24.20 22.56
#